data_AF-A0A9D2B1X3-F1
#
_entry.id   AF-A0A9D2B1X3-F1
#
_cell.length_a   1.000
_cell.length_b   1.000
_cell.length_c   1.000
_cell.angle_alpha   90.00
_cell.angle_beta   90.00
_cell.angle_gamma   90.00
#
_symmetry.space_group_name_H-M   'P 1'
#
loop_
_entity.id
_entity.type
_entity.pdbx_description
1 polymer ?
#
loop_
_entity_poly.entity_id
_entity_poly.type
_entity_poly.pdbx_seq_one_letter_code
_entity_poly.pdbx_strand_id
1 'polypeptide(L)'
;MDCRTAESMVQKYLKHTLTMEELEEFIDHVKECPACYDELETYFTVSTAMQRLDGGLDDEFDSSMDMHHLLELDLKRRENYVRHRKIRSRILLFLLCIVFCVLVMVVLWLFL
;
A
#
# COMPACT_ATOMS: atom_id res chain seq x y z
N MET A 1 -2.12 -9.33 -10.16
CA MET A 1 -2.12 -8.68 -11.49
C MET A 1 -0.97 -9.20 -12.37
N ASP A 2 -0.97 -8.87 -13.67
CA ASP A 2 0.13 -9.12 -14.62
C ASP A 2 1.01 -7.88 -14.83
N CYS A 3 2.22 -8.06 -15.36
CA CYS A 3 3.23 -7.00 -15.52
C CYS A 3 2.70 -5.79 -16.31
N ARG A 4 1.95 -6.02 -17.40
CA ARG A 4 1.41 -4.94 -18.23
C ARG A 4 0.41 -4.06 -17.46
N THR A 5 -0.40 -4.68 -16.61
CA THR A 5 -1.33 -3.94 -15.75
C THR A 5 -0.57 -3.18 -14.68
N ALA A 6 0.44 -3.79 -14.07
CA ALA A 6 1.31 -3.13 -13.08
C ALA A 6 1.99 -1.88 -13.69
N GLU A 7 2.56 -1.99 -14.88
CA GLU A 7 3.19 -0.90 -15.62
C GLU A 7 2.21 0.28 -15.82
N SER A 8 0.97 -0.01 -16.25
CA SER A 8 -0.07 1.01 -16.43
C SER A 8 -0.49 1.70 -15.12
N MET A 9 -0.24 1.06 -13.97
CA MET A 9 -0.57 1.56 -12.64
C MET A 9 0.56 2.38 -12.00
N VAL A 10 1.80 2.32 -12.52
CA VAL A 10 2.97 3.04 -11.96
C VAL A 10 2.69 4.54 -11.81
N GLN A 11 2.15 5.19 -12.84
CA GLN A 11 1.85 6.63 -12.77
C GLN A 11 0.79 6.97 -11.72
N LYS A 12 -0.21 6.09 -11.51
CA LYS A 12 -1.23 6.26 -10.47
C LYS A 12 -0.65 6.01 -9.08
N TYR A 13 0.28 5.05 -8.95
CA TYR A 13 1.01 4.78 -7.72
C TYR A 13 1.81 6.02 -7.27
N LEU A 14 2.61 6.58 -8.18
CA LEU A 14 3.41 7.79 -7.94
C LEU A 14 2.55 9.00 -7.56
N LYS A 15 1.36 9.14 -8.16
CA LYS A 15 0.39 10.20 -7.84
C LYS A 15 -0.50 9.89 -6.62
N HIS A 16 -0.31 8.73 -5.99
CA HIS A 16 -1.12 8.26 -4.86
C HIS A 16 -2.64 8.22 -5.14
N THR A 17 -3.02 7.86 -6.36
CA THR A 17 -4.42 7.82 -6.82
C THR A 17 -4.99 6.42 -6.99
N LEU A 18 -4.20 5.38 -6.69
CA LEU A 18 -4.69 3.99 -6.67
C LEU A 18 -5.73 3.78 -5.58
N THR A 19 -6.77 3.02 -5.89
CA THR A 19 -7.70 2.52 -4.88
C THR A 19 -7.00 1.51 -3.96
N MET A 20 -7.62 1.18 -2.83
CA MET A 20 -7.00 0.26 -1.85
C MET A 20 -6.75 -1.13 -2.43
N GLU A 21 -7.68 -1.64 -3.23
CA GLU A 21 -7.58 -2.96 -3.85
C GLU A 21 -6.50 -2.96 -4.93
N GLU A 22 -6.49 -1.95 -5.81
CA GLU A 22 -5.45 -1.82 -6.83
C GLU A 22 -4.05 -1.63 -6.21
N LEU A 23 -3.94 -0.85 -5.13
CA LEU A 23 -2.67 -0.61 -4.43
C LEU A 23 -2.11 -1.90 -3.82
N GLU A 24 -2.96 -2.73 -3.26
CA GLU A 24 -2.55 -4.02 -2.68
C GLU A 24 -2.06 -4.97 -3.75
N GLU A 25 -2.86 -5.20 -4.79
CA GLU A 25 -2.46 -6.09 -5.87
C GLU A 25 -1.18 -5.59 -6.57
N PHE A 26 -0.99 -4.27 -6.64
CA PHE A 26 0.19 -3.63 -7.23
C PHE A 26 1.43 -3.90 -6.38
N ILE A 27 1.34 -3.65 -5.07
CA ILE A 27 2.45 -3.88 -4.15
C ILE A 27 2.83 -5.37 -4.10
N ASP A 28 1.84 -6.26 -4.04
CA ASP A 28 2.08 -7.69 -4.02
C ASP A 28 2.82 -8.14 -5.29
N HIS A 29 2.37 -7.68 -6.46
CA HIS A 29 3.04 -8.02 -7.73
C HIS A 29 4.46 -7.47 -7.82
N VAL A 30 4.67 -6.20 -7.51
CA VAL A 30 5.98 -5.54 -7.62
C VAL A 30 7.00 -6.17 -6.68
N LYS A 31 6.58 -6.63 -5.50
CA LYS A 31 7.48 -7.33 -4.56
C LYS A 31 7.88 -8.74 -5.01
N GLU A 32 7.00 -9.41 -5.76
CA GLU A 32 7.24 -10.76 -6.26
C GLU A 32 7.89 -10.78 -7.65
N CYS A 33 7.87 -9.65 -8.38
CA CYS A 33 8.40 -9.53 -9.72
C CYS A 33 9.58 -8.53 -9.77
N PRO A 34 10.84 -9.02 -9.83
CA PRO A 34 12.03 -8.16 -9.87
C PRO A 34 12.03 -7.18 -11.06
N ALA A 35 11.56 -7.61 -12.23
CA ALA A 35 11.51 -6.74 -13.41
C ALA A 35 10.59 -5.52 -13.20
N CYS A 36 9.42 -5.72 -12.61
CA CYS A 36 8.50 -4.62 -12.30
C CYS A 36 8.99 -3.76 -11.14
N TYR A 37 9.77 -4.33 -10.21
CA TYR A 37 10.45 -3.58 -9.15
C TYR A 37 11.48 -2.61 -9.72
N ASP A 38 12.41 -3.11 -10.54
CA ASP A 38 13.49 -2.29 -11.15
C ASP A 38 12.92 -1.16 -12.02
N GLU A 39 11.84 -1.46 -12.74
CA GLU A 39 11.13 -0.47 -13.55
C GLU A 39 10.47 0.61 -12.67
N LEU A 40 9.74 0.21 -11.62
CA LEU A 40 9.16 1.16 -10.66
C LEU A 40 10.23 2.03 -10.00
N GLU A 41 11.38 1.46 -9.64
CA GLU A 41 12.51 2.18 -9.06
C GLU A 41 13.06 3.24 -10.01
N THR A 42 13.21 2.89 -11.29
CA THR A 42 13.63 3.83 -12.32
C THR A 42 12.65 5.01 -12.43
N TYR A 43 11.35 4.73 -12.50
CA TYR A 43 10.32 5.77 -12.57
C TYR A 43 10.26 6.64 -11.29
N PHE A 44 10.40 6.03 -10.12
CA PHE A 44 10.40 6.72 -8.84
C PHE A 44 11.60 7.69 -8.73
N THR A 45 12.78 7.22 -9.15
CA THR A 45 14.01 8.03 -9.19
C THR A 45 13.83 9.26 -10.08
N VAL A 46 13.35 9.06 -11.32
CA VAL A 46 13.12 10.16 -12.27
C VAL A 46 12.08 11.14 -11.75
N SER A 47 10.95 10.65 -11.22
CA SER A 47 9.88 11.51 -10.71
C SER A 47 10.33 12.38 -9.53
N THR A 48 11.15 11.80 -8.63
CA THR A 48 11.70 12.51 -7.48
C THR A 48 12.75 13.53 -7.92
N ALA A 49 13.62 13.17 -8.87
CA ALA A 49 14.59 14.09 -9.44
C ALA A 49 13.93 15.30 -10.12
N MET A 50 12.85 15.10 -10.87
CA MET A 50 12.08 16.19 -11.48
C MET A 50 11.48 17.12 -10.42
N GLN A 51 10.90 16.57 -9.35
CA GLN A 51 10.32 17.37 -8.26
C GLN A 51 11.37 18.20 -7.51
N ARG A 52 12.62 17.71 -7.45
CA ARG A 52 13.77 18.41 -6.86
C ARG A 52 14.27 19.58 -7.73
N LEU A 53 14.13 19.48 -9.06
CA LEU A 53 14.53 20.55 -9.98
C LEU A 53 13.55 21.73 -9.96
N ASP A 54 12.25 21.48 -9.73
CA ASP A 54 11.25 22.55 -9.58
C ASP A 54 11.33 23.27 -8.21
N GLY A 55 11.89 22.61 -7.18
CA GLY A 55 12.11 23.16 -5.85
C GLY A 55 13.58 23.48 -5.61
N GLY A 56 14.06 24.62 -6.12
CA GLY A 56 15.47 24.96 -6.14
C GLY A 56 16.25 24.74 -4.83
N LEU A 57 17.43 24.11 -5.01
CA LEU A 57 18.64 24.02 -4.19
C LEU A 57 18.89 22.75 -3.32
N ASP A 58 20.09 22.23 -3.60
CA ASP A 58 21.16 21.67 -2.76
C ASP A 58 21.30 20.17 -2.47
N ASP A 59 22.51 19.74 -2.89
CA ASP A 59 23.46 18.75 -2.38
C ASP A 59 23.30 17.25 -2.68
N GLU A 60 24.26 16.82 -3.52
CA GLU A 60 25.21 15.72 -3.30
C GLU A 60 24.68 14.57 -2.45
N PHE A 61 23.94 13.70 -3.12
CA PHE A 61 23.48 12.47 -2.54
C PHE A 61 24.03 11.31 -3.33
N ASP A 62 24.52 10.30 -2.62
CA ASP A 62 24.83 8.98 -3.15
C ASP A 62 23.51 8.34 -3.67
N SER A 63 23.10 8.84 -4.84
CA SER A 63 21.69 8.97 -5.26
C SER A 63 21.01 7.63 -5.56
N SER A 64 21.78 6.55 -5.71
CA SER A 64 21.22 5.23 -6.03
C SER A 64 20.88 4.43 -4.79
N MET A 65 21.74 4.44 -3.76
CA MET A 65 21.54 3.59 -2.58
C MET A 65 20.38 4.10 -1.72
N ASP A 66 20.25 5.42 -1.56
CA ASP A 66 19.17 5.95 -0.74
C ASP A 66 17.82 5.94 -1.48
N MET A 67 17.79 6.10 -2.81
CA MET A 67 16.54 6.05 -3.56
C MET A 67 15.88 4.66 -3.51
N HIS A 68 16.69 3.60 -3.62
CA HIS A 68 16.24 2.23 -3.43
C HIS A 68 15.61 2.04 -2.04
N HIS A 69 16.31 2.49 -1.00
CA HIS A 69 15.83 2.37 0.38
C HIS A 69 14.57 3.21 0.64
N LEU A 70 14.44 4.39 0.04
CA LEU A 70 13.23 5.22 0.11
C LEU A 70 12.03 4.56 -0.55
N LEU A 71 12.21 3.94 -1.73
CA LEU A 71 11.15 3.19 -2.40
C LEU A 71 10.72 1.97 -1.56
N GLU A 72 11.69 1.20 -1.05
CA GLU A 72 11.40 0.04 -0.22
C GLU A 72 10.61 0.43 1.05
N LEU A 73 11.01 1.54 1.69
CA LEU A 73 10.29 2.10 2.83
C LEU A 73 8.87 2.54 2.47
N ASP A 74 8.67 3.19 1.32
CA ASP A 74 7.33 3.60 0.87
C ASP A 74 6.45 2.38 0.59
N LEU A 75 6.95 1.38 -0.15
CA LEU A 75 6.24 0.12 -0.40
C LEU A 75 5.86 -0.58 0.90
N LYS A 76 6.79 -0.70 1.85
CA LYS A 76 6.55 -1.33 3.16
C LYS A 76 5.53 -0.55 3.99
N ARG A 77 5.58 0.79 3.96
CA ARG A 77 4.62 1.65 4.66
C ARG A 77 3.22 1.50 4.07
N ARG A 78 3.11 1.50 2.73
CA ARG A 78 1.84 1.37 2.00
C ARG A 78 1.22 0.00 2.20
N GLU A 79 2.01 -1.07 2.15
CA GLU A 79 1.58 -2.43 2.46
C GLU A 79 1.01 -2.53 3.89
N ASN A 80 1.75 -1.99 4.87
CA ASN A 80 1.29 -1.98 6.26
C ASN A 80 0.00 -1.19 6.40
N TYR A 81 -0.15 -0.05 5.73
CA TYR A 81 -1.38 0.73 5.74
C TYR A 81 -2.58 -0.07 5.22
N VAL A 82 -2.44 -0.75 4.08
CA VAL A 82 -3.48 -1.63 3.52
C VAL A 82 -3.81 -2.77 4.49
N ARG A 83 -2.79 -3.46 4.99
CA ARG A 83 -2.92 -4.58 5.93
C ARG A 83 -3.63 -4.16 7.22
N HIS A 84 -3.20 -3.06 7.84
CA HIS A 84 -3.81 -2.55 9.07
C HIS A 84 -5.28 -2.16 8.88
N ARG A 85 -5.63 -1.54 7.74
CA ARG A 85 -7.03 -1.17 7.46
C ARG A 85 -7.93 -2.40 7.30
N LYS A 86 -7.47 -3.43 6.57
CA LYS A 86 -8.21 -4.70 6.42
C LYS A 86 -8.37 -5.42 7.75
N ILE A 87 -7.29 -5.53 8.53
CA ILE A 87 -7.33 -6.16 9.86
C ILE A 87 -8.33 -5.45 10.76
N ARG A 88 -8.27 -4.11 10.81
CA ARG A 88 -9.22 -3.32 11.60
C ARG A 88 -10.67 -3.55 11.19
N SER A 89 -10.96 -3.58 9.88
CA SER A 89 -12.31 -3.86 9.39
C SER A 89 -12.81 -5.25 9.79
N ARG A 90 -11.98 -6.29 9.65
CA ARG A 90 -12.32 -7.66 10.07
C ARG A 90 -12.53 -7.77 11.57
N ILE A 91 -11.69 -7.12 12.38
CA ILE A 91 -11.84 -7.09 13.85
C ILE A 91 -13.17 -6.43 14.24
N LEU A 92 -13.53 -5.30 13.63
CA LEU A 92 -14.79 -4.62 13.94
C LEU A 92 -16.01 -5.49 13.60
N LEU A 93 -15.99 -6.17 12.46
CA LEU A 93 -17.07 -7.09 12.07
C LEU A 93 -17.17 -8.27 13.03
N PHE A 94 -16.04 -8.87 13.41
CA PHE A 94 -16.00 -9.97 14.36
C PHE A 94 -16.55 -9.58 15.74
N LEU A 95 -16.16 -8.40 16.26
CA LEU A 95 -16.69 -7.87 17.52
C LEU A 95 -18.21 -7.65 17.46
N LEU A 96 -18.72 -7.11 16.35
CA LEU A 96 -20.15 -6.91 16.15
C LEU A 96 -20.91 -8.25 16.17
N CYS A 97 -20.37 -9.28 15.50
CA CYS A 97 -20.95 -10.63 15.54
C CYS A 97 -20.98 -11.21 16.96
N ILE A 98 -19.93 -11.03 17.76
CA ILE A 98 -19.91 -11.48 19.16
C ILE A 98 -21.01 -10.80 19.98
N VAL A 99 -21.12 -9.48 19.88
CA VAL A 99 -22.16 -8.71 20.61
C VAL A 99 -23.55 -9.20 20.22
N PHE A 100 -23.79 -9.41 18.93
CA PHE A 100 -25.07 -9.94 18.44
C PHE A 100 -25.37 -11.35 19.01
N CYS A 101 -24.39 -12.26 18.99
CA CYS A 101 -24.55 -13.59 19.57
C CYS A 101 -24.89 -13.54 21.06
N VAL A 102 -24.21 -12.69 21.83
CA VAL A 102 -24.48 -12.52 23.27
C VAL A 102 -25.90 -11.98 23.50
N LEU A 103 -26.34 -10.99 22.73
CA LEU A 103 -27.70 -10.45 22.85
C LEU A 103 -28.77 -11.52 22.57
N VAL A 104 -28.58 -12.33 21.54
CA VAL A 104 -29.49 -13.45 21.23
C VAL A 104 -29.54 -14.45 22.39
N MET A 105 -28.38 -14.82 22.94
CA MET A 105 -28.31 -15.74 24.08
C MET A 105 -29.02 -15.20 25.33
N VAL A 106 -28.86 -13.91 25.63
CA VAL A 106 -29.56 -13.25 26.76
C VAL A 106 -31.07 -13.23 26.54
N VAL A 107 -31.52 -12.90 25.33
CA VAL A 107 -32.94 -12.91 24.98
C VAL A 107 -33.53 -14.31 25.15
N LEU A 108 -32.88 -15.34 24.60
CA LEU A 108 -33.33 -16.74 24.76
C LEU A 108 -33.40 -17.16 26.23
N TRP A 109 -32.44 -16.72 27.05
CA TRP A 109 -32.45 -17.01 28.48
C TRP A 109 -33.60 -16.30 29.23
N LEU A 110 -34.00 -15.10 28.81
CA LEU A 110 -35.15 -14.39 29.41
C LEU A 110 -36.50 -15.01 29.04
N PHE A 111 -36.58 -15.70 27.89
CA PHE A 111 -37.80 -16.35 27.40
C PHE A 111 -37.96 -17.81 27.87
N LEU A 112 -36.93 -18.40 28.50
CA LEU A 112 -36.92 -19.78 29.00
C LEU A 112 -37.11 -19.81 30.52
#